data_AF-A0A8J3Q5X9-F1
#
_entry.id   AF-A0A8J3Q5X9-F1
#
_cell.length_a   1.000
_cell.length_b   1.000
_cell.length_c   1.000
_cell.angle_alpha   90.00
_cell.angle_beta   90.00
_cell.angle_gamma   90.00
#
_symmetry.space_group_name_H-M   'P 1'
#
loop_
_entity.id
_entity.type
_entity.pdbx_description
1 polymer ?
#
loop_
_entity_poly.entity_id
_entity_poly.type
_entity_poly.pdbx_seq_one_letter_code
_entity_poly.pdbx_strand_id
1 'polypeptide(L)'
;MAAKEDTMTGKQHRRSVHDRARRRAIRAHAASLGISYTAAARLLNAGNAAPAGGIPGGFPVGTDEHRAWLFAMREQRSFRLRLQDTRTAVDLPLGRAAHLTERFPPLRLAHTTPSRPAARGGSADCGALYAGERRQVTLGLLYALLRHETPALLPAAEELSWVAELGEETAVDFVCAQLDRAARLRLDEDRWCLWTRIEAALVAGEASSDRAVRDAAITLAREFRTMIPRRSIEGARNILDALLVAVHGGYPPGARVRILAGPGKDATATVVGACWQHTGPPARYRVRPDTLTAILVLHPDDMAPPDQPAQPEPALA
;
A
#
# COMPACT_ATOMS: atom_id res chain seq x y z
N MET A 1 -61.32 -26.61 -15.05
CA MET A 1 -60.47 -25.93 -16.05
C MET A 1 -59.76 -24.79 -15.33
N ALA A 2 -58.45 -24.63 -15.28
CA ALA A 2 -57.29 -25.44 -15.63
C ALA A 2 -56.16 -24.90 -14.73
N ALA A 3 -55.31 -25.80 -14.23
CA ALA A 3 -54.10 -25.45 -13.50
C ALA A 3 -53.09 -24.75 -14.43
N LYS A 4 -52.26 -23.87 -13.88
CA LYS A 4 -50.93 -23.61 -14.44
C LYS A 4 -49.94 -23.27 -13.33
N GLU A 5 -49.25 -24.33 -12.89
CA GLU A 5 -47.99 -24.27 -12.17
C GLU A 5 -46.93 -23.67 -13.10
N ASP A 6 -46.27 -22.59 -12.67
CA ASP A 6 -45.07 -22.10 -13.35
C ASP A 6 -43.83 -22.70 -12.70
N THR A 7 -43.09 -23.41 -13.55
CA THR A 7 -42.05 -24.38 -13.22
C THR A 7 -40.72 -23.70 -12.95
N MET A 8 -40.01 -24.20 -11.92
CA MET A 8 -38.62 -23.84 -11.61
C MET A 8 -37.67 -24.03 -12.80
N THR A 9 -36.76 -23.07 -13.02
CA THR A 9 -35.44 -23.35 -13.62
C THR A 9 -34.33 -22.69 -12.82
N GLY A 10 -33.98 -23.31 -11.69
CA GLY A 10 -32.70 -23.07 -11.03
C GLY A 10 -31.57 -23.63 -11.89
N LYS A 11 -30.91 -22.78 -12.69
CA LYS A 11 -29.65 -23.14 -13.37
C LYS A 11 -28.57 -23.36 -12.32
N GLN A 12 -28.43 -24.58 -11.82
CA GLN A 12 -27.26 -25.00 -11.04
C GLN A 12 -26.00 -24.84 -11.91
N HIS A 13 -25.23 -23.78 -11.66
CA HIS A 13 -23.88 -23.65 -12.17
C HIS A 13 -23.04 -24.82 -11.67
N ARG A 14 -22.85 -25.83 -12.53
CA ARG A 14 -21.86 -26.89 -12.32
C ARG A 14 -20.48 -26.23 -12.22
N ARG A 15 -19.96 -26.06 -10.99
CA ARG A 15 -18.57 -25.67 -10.73
C ARG A 15 -17.64 -26.60 -11.51
N SER A 16 -16.81 -26.03 -12.39
CA SER A 16 -15.93 -26.79 -13.26
C SER A 16 -14.93 -27.62 -12.45
N VAL A 17 -14.64 -28.84 -12.92
CA VAL A 17 -13.73 -29.81 -12.27
C VAL A 17 -12.33 -29.22 -12.03
N HIS A 18 -11.92 -28.26 -12.87
CA HIS A 18 -10.67 -27.51 -12.76
C HIS A 18 -10.55 -26.75 -11.42
N ASP A 19 -11.65 -26.24 -10.87
CA ASP A 19 -11.64 -25.52 -9.58
C ASP A 19 -11.37 -26.49 -8.40
N ARG A 20 -11.81 -27.75 -8.48
CA ARG A 20 -11.54 -28.76 -7.43
C ARG A 20 -10.08 -29.21 -7.41
N ALA A 21 -9.48 -29.43 -8.58
CA ALA A 21 -8.08 -29.80 -8.70
C ALA A 21 -7.16 -28.70 -8.16
N ARG A 22 -7.42 -27.44 -8.55
CA ARG A 22 -6.69 -26.27 -8.06
C ARG A 22 -6.77 -26.13 -6.54
N ARG A 23 -7.97 -26.22 -5.96
CA ARG A 23 -8.14 -26.16 -4.48
C ARG A 23 -7.46 -27.31 -3.74
N ARG A 24 -7.34 -28.50 -4.36
CA ARG A 24 -6.56 -29.61 -3.79
C ARG A 24 -5.07 -29.34 -3.84
N ALA A 25 -4.56 -28.83 -4.97
CA ALA A 25 -3.15 -28.45 -5.11
C ALA A 25 -2.75 -27.36 -4.10
N ILE A 26 -3.59 -26.31 -3.94
CA ILE A 26 -3.35 -25.25 -2.95
C ILE A 26 -3.32 -25.81 -1.53
N ARG A 27 -4.28 -26.69 -1.16
CA ARG A 27 -4.29 -27.33 0.17
C ARG A 27 -3.09 -28.23 0.41
N ALA A 28 -2.70 -29.03 -0.58
CA ALA A 28 -1.52 -29.90 -0.48
C ALA A 28 -0.24 -29.07 -0.30
N HIS A 29 -0.12 -27.97 -1.06
CA HIS A 29 1.04 -27.08 -0.99
C HIS A 29 1.11 -26.30 0.33
N ALA A 30 -0.04 -25.82 0.82
CA ALA A 30 -0.18 -25.22 2.14
C ALA A 30 0.26 -26.18 3.24
N ALA A 31 -0.21 -27.44 3.19
CA ALA A 31 0.15 -28.47 4.15
C ALA A 31 1.64 -28.85 4.08
N SER A 32 2.22 -28.98 2.88
CA SER A 32 3.63 -29.36 2.73
C SER A 32 4.61 -28.31 3.24
N LEU A 33 4.23 -27.02 3.15
CA LEU A 33 5.07 -25.90 3.56
C LEU A 33 4.72 -25.35 4.95
N GLY A 34 3.64 -25.84 5.58
CA GLY A 34 3.15 -25.28 6.85
C GLY A 34 2.71 -23.82 6.73
N ILE A 35 2.20 -23.41 5.57
CA ILE A 35 1.75 -22.03 5.28
C ILE A 35 0.23 -21.98 5.12
N SER A 36 -0.36 -20.78 5.15
CA SER A 36 -1.79 -20.59 4.96
C SER A 36 -2.23 -20.93 3.54
N TYR A 37 -3.50 -21.30 3.37
CA TYR A 37 -4.10 -21.59 2.07
C TYR A 37 -3.94 -20.42 1.08
N THR A 38 -4.13 -19.19 1.55
CA THR A 38 -3.99 -17.96 0.74
C THR A 38 -2.53 -17.72 0.32
N ALA A 39 -1.56 -17.94 1.21
CA ALA A 39 -0.14 -17.87 0.86
C ALA A 39 0.24 -18.92 -0.18
N ALA A 40 -0.16 -20.19 0.02
CA ALA A 40 0.05 -21.25 -0.95
C ALA A 40 -0.63 -20.98 -2.31
N ALA A 41 -1.81 -20.34 -2.29
CA ALA A 41 -2.50 -19.95 -3.51
C ALA A 41 -1.72 -18.89 -4.29
N ARG A 42 -1.13 -17.90 -3.59
CA ARG A 42 -0.29 -16.87 -4.22
C ARG A 42 0.98 -17.47 -4.82
N LEU A 43 1.68 -18.34 -4.09
CA LEU A 43 2.90 -19.02 -4.57
C LEU A 43 2.62 -19.90 -5.80
N LEU A 44 1.55 -20.68 -5.79
CA LEU A 44 1.17 -21.51 -6.95
C LEU A 44 0.72 -20.67 -8.16
N ASN A 45 0.13 -19.49 -7.93
CA ASN A 45 -0.21 -18.58 -9.02
C ASN A 45 1.04 -17.87 -9.56
N ALA A 46 2.01 -17.54 -8.70
CA ALA A 46 3.27 -16.93 -9.09
C ALA A 46 4.15 -17.89 -9.92
N GLY A 47 4.18 -19.19 -9.57
CA GLY A 47 4.93 -20.20 -10.33
C GLY A 47 4.29 -20.61 -11.67
N ASN A 48 2.97 -20.42 -11.84
CA ASN A 48 2.24 -20.76 -13.06
C ASN A 48 1.99 -19.56 -13.99
N ALA A 49 2.36 -18.34 -13.57
CA ALA A 49 2.21 -17.15 -14.37
C ALA A 49 3.39 -16.99 -15.34
N ALA A 50 3.26 -17.53 -16.55
CA ALA A 50 3.83 -16.85 -17.72
C ALA A 50 3.10 -15.51 -17.92
N PRO A 51 3.76 -14.44 -18.39
CA PRO A 51 3.29 -13.07 -18.23
C PRO A 51 2.17 -12.75 -19.24
N ALA A 52 0.94 -13.10 -18.89
CA ALA A 52 -0.23 -12.63 -19.62
C ALA A 52 -1.38 -12.41 -18.62
N GLY A 53 -1.51 -11.17 -18.14
CA GLY A 53 -2.71 -10.73 -17.41
C GLY A 53 -2.68 -10.84 -15.89
N GLY A 54 -1.52 -10.60 -15.26
CA GLY A 54 -1.45 -10.45 -13.80
C GLY A 54 -2.35 -9.32 -13.29
N ILE A 55 -2.98 -9.54 -12.14
CA ILE A 55 -3.78 -8.53 -11.43
C ILE A 55 -2.95 -7.23 -11.32
N PRO A 56 -3.48 -6.07 -11.78
CA PRO A 56 -2.82 -4.78 -11.60
C PRO A 56 -2.82 -4.41 -10.11
N GLY A 57 -1.79 -4.87 -9.40
CA GLY A 57 -1.66 -4.73 -7.95
C GLY A 57 -0.50 -5.52 -7.32
N GLY A 58 0.17 -6.40 -8.07
CA GLY A 58 1.50 -6.85 -7.65
C GLY A 58 2.46 -5.67 -7.62
N PHE A 59 3.26 -5.54 -6.56
CA PHE A 59 4.36 -4.57 -6.56
C PHE A 59 5.18 -4.82 -7.83
N PRO A 60 5.44 -3.79 -8.64
CA PRO A 60 6.21 -3.99 -9.86
C PRO A 60 7.54 -4.62 -9.46
N VAL A 61 7.89 -5.73 -10.13
CA VAL A 61 9.25 -6.24 -10.16
C VAL A 61 10.05 -5.21 -10.95
N GLY A 62 10.24 -4.04 -10.35
CA GLY A 62 11.12 -3.03 -10.90
C GLY A 62 12.55 -3.56 -10.87
N THR A 63 13.45 -2.82 -11.50
CA THR A 63 14.90 -3.04 -11.44
C THR A 63 15.50 -2.92 -10.03
N ASP A 64 14.69 -2.75 -8.98
CA ASP A 64 15.14 -2.73 -7.60
C ASP A 64 15.21 -4.17 -7.06
N GLU A 65 16.28 -4.86 -7.42
CA GLU A 65 16.61 -6.21 -6.96
C GLU A 65 16.64 -6.30 -5.43
N HIS A 66 17.04 -5.22 -4.75
CA HIS A 66 17.10 -5.18 -3.30
C HIS A 66 15.69 -5.27 -2.70
N ARG A 67 14.72 -4.54 -3.26
CA ARG A 67 13.32 -4.62 -2.83
C ARG A 67 12.70 -5.98 -3.14
N ALA A 68 12.97 -6.55 -4.32
CA ALA A 68 12.51 -7.90 -4.66
C ALA A 68 13.05 -8.94 -3.67
N TRP A 69 14.33 -8.84 -3.32
CA TRP A 69 14.96 -9.68 -2.30
C TRP A 69 14.32 -9.51 -0.91
N LEU A 70 14.01 -8.27 -0.48
CA LEU A 70 13.35 -8.02 0.80
C LEU A 70 11.94 -8.64 0.86
N PHE A 71 11.18 -8.61 -0.24
CA PHE A 71 9.88 -9.28 -0.31
C PHE A 71 10.04 -10.81 -0.23
N ALA A 72 10.97 -11.39 -0.98
CA ALA A 72 11.25 -12.82 -0.91
C ALA A 72 11.65 -13.25 0.51
N MET A 73 12.50 -12.46 1.18
CA MET A 73 12.88 -12.70 2.58
C MET A 73 11.68 -12.60 3.54
N ARG A 74 10.76 -11.66 3.33
CA ARG A 74 9.52 -11.54 4.13
C ARG A 74 8.60 -12.74 3.93
N GLU A 75 8.46 -13.23 2.71
CA GLU A 75 7.64 -14.41 2.41
C GLU A 75 8.21 -15.70 3.02
N GLN A 76 9.52 -15.76 3.22
CA GLN A 76 10.22 -16.88 3.85
C GLN A 76 10.27 -16.79 5.39
N ARG A 77 9.65 -15.78 6.01
CA ARG A 77 9.66 -15.63 7.48
C ARG A 77 8.93 -16.81 8.14
N SER A 78 9.51 -17.28 9.24
CA SER A 78 8.88 -18.28 10.10
C SER A 78 7.54 -17.77 10.63
N PHE A 79 6.62 -18.68 10.95
CA PHE A 79 5.32 -18.32 11.52
C PHE A 79 5.46 -17.46 12.79
N ARG A 80 6.44 -17.76 13.66
CA ARG A 80 6.70 -16.98 14.87
C ARG A 80 7.07 -15.52 14.57
N LEU A 81 7.89 -15.28 13.55
CA LEU A 81 8.25 -13.92 13.13
C LEU A 81 7.03 -13.19 12.56
N ARG A 82 6.23 -13.87 11.70
CA ARG A 82 5.00 -13.28 11.16
C ARG A 82 4.00 -12.92 12.26
N LEU A 83 3.86 -13.75 13.29
CA LEU A 83 3.03 -13.49 14.46
C LEU A 83 3.52 -12.27 15.25
N GLN A 84 4.83 -12.12 15.41
CA GLN A 84 5.42 -10.94 16.03
C GLN A 84 5.14 -9.69 15.19
N ASP A 85 5.33 -9.77 13.87
CA ASP A 85 5.07 -8.67 12.94
C ASP A 85 3.63 -8.20 13.01
N THR A 86 2.66 -9.12 13.03
CA THR A 86 1.23 -8.78 13.11
C THR A 86 0.84 -8.23 14.49
N ARG A 87 1.42 -8.75 15.58
CA ARG A 87 1.24 -8.18 16.93
C ARG A 87 1.77 -6.74 17.01
N THR A 88 2.95 -6.49 16.44
CA THR A 88 3.47 -5.12 16.32
C THR A 88 2.57 -4.27 15.42
N ALA A 89 2.09 -4.83 14.31
CA ALA A 89 1.24 -4.10 13.37
C ALA A 89 -0.10 -3.63 13.97
N VAL A 90 -0.68 -4.36 14.92
CA VAL A 90 -1.95 -3.96 15.56
C VAL A 90 -1.77 -3.01 16.76
N ASP A 91 -0.54 -2.84 17.24
CA ASP A 91 -0.25 -1.97 18.38
C ASP A 91 -0.23 -0.49 17.94
N LEU A 92 -1.27 0.26 18.30
CA LEU A 92 -1.46 1.66 17.90
C LEU A 92 -1.12 2.62 19.05
N PRO A 93 -0.44 3.75 18.76
CA PRO A 93 -0.05 4.25 17.44
C PRO A 93 1.35 3.81 16.98
N LEU A 94 2.23 3.41 17.89
CA LEU A 94 3.67 3.24 17.63
C LEU A 94 4.00 1.96 16.86
N GLY A 95 3.40 0.84 17.22
CA GLY A 95 3.65 -0.45 16.59
C GLY A 95 3.25 -0.49 15.11
N ARG A 96 2.04 -0.04 14.75
CA ARG A 96 1.60 0.07 13.35
C ARG A 96 2.56 0.94 12.54
N ALA A 97 2.96 2.09 13.10
CA ALA A 97 3.90 2.99 12.44
C ALA A 97 5.28 2.35 12.22
N ALA A 98 5.80 1.62 13.20
CA ALA A 98 7.05 0.88 13.09
C ALA A 98 6.96 -0.23 12.04
N HIS A 99 5.92 -1.05 12.12
CA HIS A 99 5.66 -2.15 11.18
C HIS A 99 5.60 -1.64 9.73
N LEU A 100 4.83 -0.58 9.47
CA LEU A 100 4.74 -0.01 8.12
C LEU A 100 6.08 0.57 7.65
N THR A 101 6.84 1.22 8.53
CA THR A 101 8.16 1.77 8.16
C THR A 101 9.16 0.68 7.80
N GLU A 102 9.12 -0.46 8.50
CA GLU A 102 9.95 -1.63 8.20
C GLU A 102 9.51 -2.32 6.90
N ARG A 103 8.20 -2.45 6.68
CA ARG A 103 7.63 -3.08 5.48
C ARG A 103 7.92 -2.29 4.20
N PHE A 104 8.01 -0.96 4.31
CA PHE A 104 8.26 -0.06 3.20
C PHE A 104 9.61 0.66 3.38
N PRO A 105 10.73 -0.04 3.13
CA PRO A 105 12.06 0.56 3.17
C PRO A 105 12.20 1.63 2.08
N PRO A 106 13.13 2.60 2.22
CA PRO A 106 13.41 3.57 1.18
C PRO A 106 13.74 2.86 -0.14
N LEU A 107 13.04 3.22 -1.20
CA LEU A 107 13.28 2.65 -2.52
C LEU A 107 14.62 3.18 -3.04
N ARG A 108 15.50 2.26 -3.41
CA ARG A 108 16.72 2.60 -4.14
C ARG A 108 16.32 2.65 -5.59
N LEU A 109 15.97 3.84 -6.09
CA LEU A 109 15.81 4.00 -7.52
C LEU A 109 17.15 3.64 -8.16
N ALA A 110 17.19 2.51 -8.86
CA ALA A 110 18.36 2.09 -9.60
C ALA A 110 18.76 3.29 -10.45
N HIS A 111 19.96 3.83 -10.20
CA HIS A 111 20.57 4.77 -11.11
C HIS A 111 20.51 4.09 -12.49
N THR A 112 19.66 4.60 -13.37
CA THR A 112 19.64 4.19 -14.77
C THR A 112 21.08 4.29 -15.26
N THR A 113 21.76 3.15 -15.38
CA THR A 113 23.10 2.92 -15.95
C THR A 113 24.12 4.07 -15.82
N PRO A 114 25.28 3.87 -15.17
CA PRO A 114 26.35 4.89 -15.11
C PRO A 114 27.04 5.19 -16.46
N SER A 115 26.50 4.73 -17.60
CA SER A 115 27.15 4.78 -18.91
C SER A 115 27.02 6.12 -19.65
N ARG A 116 26.55 7.19 -19.02
CA ARG A 116 26.69 8.52 -19.59
C ARG A 116 27.04 9.52 -18.48
N PRO A 117 28.20 10.20 -18.53
CA PRO A 117 28.44 11.32 -17.64
C PRO A 117 27.27 12.26 -17.83
N ALA A 118 26.64 12.64 -16.72
CA ALA A 118 25.52 13.56 -16.69
C ALA A 118 25.90 14.80 -17.50
N ALA A 119 25.48 14.83 -18.77
CA ALA A 119 25.40 16.08 -19.49
C ALA A 119 24.53 16.96 -18.59
N ARG A 120 25.03 18.16 -18.29
CA ARG A 120 24.37 19.16 -17.44
C ARG A 120 22.93 19.35 -17.93
N GLY A 121 21.98 18.59 -17.38
CA GLY A 121 20.61 18.54 -17.85
C GLY A 121 20.02 17.13 -17.94
N GLY A 122 19.33 16.70 -16.88
CA GLY A 122 17.99 16.14 -17.10
C GLY A 122 17.78 14.63 -16.99
N SER A 123 18.34 13.93 -16.01
CA SER A 123 17.59 12.82 -15.39
C SER A 123 17.08 13.33 -14.05
N ALA A 124 15.79 13.67 -14.01
CA ALA A 124 15.14 14.18 -12.82
C ALA A 124 15.05 13.03 -11.80
N ASP A 125 16.03 12.98 -10.89
CA ASP A 125 16.02 12.09 -9.74
C ASP A 125 14.61 12.14 -9.12
N CYS A 126 13.91 11.01 -9.09
CA CYS A 126 12.53 10.96 -8.58
C CYS A 126 12.48 11.23 -7.07
N GLY A 127 13.63 11.48 -6.43
CA GLY A 127 13.78 11.60 -5.00
C GLY A 127 13.67 10.21 -4.39
N ALA A 128 14.27 10.03 -3.21
CA ALA A 128 14.21 8.74 -2.53
C ALA A 128 12.75 8.48 -2.06
N LEU A 129 12.01 7.69 -2.83
CA LEU A 129 10.64 7.28 -2.48
C LEU A 129 10.65 6.44 -1.21
N TYR A 130 9.60 6.57 -0.40
CA TYR A 130 9.51 5.94 0.93
C TYR A 130 10.64 6.35 1.89
N ALA A 131 11.50 7.30 1.51
CA ALA A 131 12.52 7.85 2.37
C ALA A 131 11.96 9.01 3.21
N GLY A 132 12.83 9.65 3.97
CA GLY A 132 12.45 10.65 4.95
C GLY A 132 12.82 10.16 6.34
N GLU A 133 13.68 10.92 6.98
CA GLU A 133 13.97 10.78 8.40
C GLU A 133 12.65 10.91 9.17
N ARG A 134 12.46 10.12 10.23
CA ARG A 134 11.27 10.21 11.11
C ARG A 134 9.92 10.01 10.42
N ARG A 135 9.86 9.32 9.26
CA ARG A 135 8.58 8.91 8.65
C ARG A 135 7.77 8.00 9.58
N GLN A 136 8.43 7.15 10.38
CA GLN A 136 7.80 6.37 11.44
C GLN A 136 7.12 7.25 12.48
N VAL A 137 7.82 8.26 13.00
CA VAL A 137 7.25 9.24 13.93
C VAL A 137 6.04 9.92 13.30
N THR A 138 6.15 10.33 12.03
CA THR A 138 5.03 10.96 11.30
C THR A 138 3.79 10.06 11.27
N LEU A 139 3.95 8.78 10.93
CA LEU A 139 2.85 7.81 10.98
C LEU A 139 2.27 7.67 12.39
N GLY A 140 3.13 7.57 13.42
CA GLY A 140 2.70 7.51 14.81
C GLY A 140 1.90 8.74 15.25
N LEU A 141 2.32 9.94 14.84
CA LEU A 141 1.59 11.19 15.11
C LEU A 141 0.22 11.21 14.43
N LEU A 142 0.11 10.70 13.20
CA LEU A 142 -1.18 10.60 12.49
C LEU A 142 -2.14 9.63 13.19
N TYR A 143 -1.66 8.47 13.63
CA TYR A 143 -2.50 7.51 14.36
C TYR A 143 -2.89 8.02 15.75
N ALA A 144 -2.00 8.73 16.45
CA ALA A 144 -2.33 9.39 17.71
C ALA A 144 -3.41 10.48 17.53
N LEU A 145 -3.29 11.29 16.47
CA LEU A 145 -4.29 12.28 16.09
C LEU A 145 -5.66 11.63 15.84
N LEU A 146 -5.72 10.58 15.02
CA LEU A 146 -6.98 9.91 14.69
C LEU A 146 -7.61 9.23 15.91
N ARG A 147 -6.79 8.66 16.81
CA ARG A 147 -7.27 8.13 18.09
C ARG A 147 -7.94 9.21 18.95
N HIS A 148 -7.39 10.42 18.95
CA HIS A 148 -7.95 11.54 19.69
C HIS A 148 -9.23 12.09 19.05
N GLU A 149 -9.20 12.37 17.74
CA GLU A 149 -10.28 13.10 17.07
C GLU A 149 -11.42 12.22 16.57
N THR A 150 -11.13 10.97 16.24
CA THR A 150 -12.10 10.07 15.61
C THR A 150 -11.92 8.65 16.13
N PRO A 151 -12.11 8.43 17.45
CA PRO A 151 -11.91 7.11 18.07
C PRO A 151 -12.80 6.02 17.44
N ALA A 152 -13.93 6.39 16.83
CA ALA A 152 -14.82 5.48 16.12
C ALA A 152 -14.20 4.84 14.86
N LEU A 153 -13.10 5.38 14.33
CA LEU A 153 -12.35 4.77 13.21
C LEU A 153 -11.35 3.70 13.67
N LEU A 154 -11.10 3.58 14.98
CA LEU A 154 -10.21 2.56 15.49
C LEU A 154 -10.91 1.19 15.42
N PRO A 155 -10.24 0.17 14.86
CA PRO A 155 -10.76 -1.18 14.94
C PRO A 155 -10.92 -1.64 16.39
N ALA A 156 -11.88 -2.52 16.64
CA ALA A 156 -12.13 -3.03 17.99
C ALA A 156 -10.91 -3.81 18.51
N ALA A 157 -10.59 -3.67 19.80
CA ALA A 157 -9.44 -4.35 20.40
C ALA A 157 -9.52 -5.88 20.29
N GLU A 158 -10.73 -6.44 20.37
CA GLU A 158 -10.97 -7.88 20.18
C GLU A 158 -10.66 -8.31 18.75
N GLU A 159 -11.08 -7.53 17.75
CA GLU A 159 -10.79 -7.79 16.34
C GLU A 159 -9.29 -7.71 16.06
N LEU A 160 -8.62 -6.67 16.57
CA LEU A 160 -7.17 -6.52 16.44
C LEU A 160 -6.40 -7.66 17.09
N SER A 161 -6.78 -8.08 18.30
CA SER A 161 -6.12 -9.19 18.97
C SER A 161 -6.32 -10.51 18.22
N TRP A 162 -7.52 -10.77 17.69
CA TRP A 162 -7.79 -11.94 16.88
C TRP A 162 -6.98 -11.94 15.57
N VAL A 163 -6.97 -10.83 14.82
CA VAL A 163 -6.20 -10.73 13.57
C VAL A 163 -4.70 -10.81 13.79
N ALA A 164 -4.20 -10.26 14.90
CA ALA A 164 -2.80 -10.35 15.26
C ALA A 164 -2.33 -11.81 15.35
N GLU A 165 -3.17 -12.71 15.88
CA GLU A 165 -2.83 -14.12 16.05
C GLU A 165 -2.83 -14.94 14.74
N LEU A 166 -3.32 -14.38 13.63
CA LEU A 166 -3.33 -15.07 12.33
C LEU A 166 -1.94 -15.13 11.69
N GLY A 167 -1.02 -14.20 12.03
CA GLY A 167 0.27 -14.08 11.35
C GLY A 167 0.15 -13.69 9.86
N GLU A 168 -0.95 -13.03 9.50
CA GLU A 168 -1.26 -12.59 8.14
C GLU A 168 -1.31 -11.04 8.08
N GLU A 169 -0.23 -10.40 7.61
CA GLU A 169 -0.14 -8.92 7.51
C GLU A 169 -1.32 -8.33 6.71
N THR A 170 -1.77 -9.01 5.65
CA THR A 170 -2.89 -8.51 4.83
C THR A 170 -4.23 -8.50 5.56
N ALA A 171 -4.40 -9.34 6.59
CA ALA A 171 -5.60 -9.30 7.42
C ALA A 171 -5.58 -8.06 8.33
N VAL A 172 -4.40 -7.71 8.89
CA VAL A 172 -4.22 -6.47 9.65
C VAL A 172 -4.47 -5.25 8.75
N ASP A 173 -3.92 -5.25 7.54
CA ASP A 173 -4.13 -4.16 6.58
C ASP A 173 -5.60 -3.96 6.23
N PHE A 174 -6.36 -5.05 6.09
CA PHE A 174 -7.78 -4.98 5.81
C PHE A 174 -8.57 -4.35 6.97
N VAL A 175 -8.32 -4.80 8.20
CA VAL A 175 -8.98 -4.26 9.40
C VAL A 175 -8.59 -2.79 9.63
N CYS A 176 -7.34 -2.43 9.39
CA CYS A 176 -6.85 -1.05 9.53
C CYS A 176 -7.15 -0.16 8.32
N ALA A 177 -7.76 -0.65 7.24
CA ALA A 177 -7.85 0.08 5.97
C ALA A 177 -8.54 1.45 6.10
N GLN A 178 -9.59 1.56 6.90
CA GLN A 178 -10.29 2.83 7.13
C GLN A 178 -9.44 3.82 7.93
N LEU A 179 -8.74 3.34 8.96
CA LEU A 179 -7.81 4.14 9.76
C LEU A 179 -6.64 4.64 8.90
N ASP A 180 -6.03 3.74 8.12
CA ASP A 180 -4.90 4.04 7.23
C ASP A 180 -5.33 5.04 6.13
N ARG A 181 -6.57 4.92 5.64
CA ARG A 181 -7.17 5.88 4.70
C ARG A 181 -7.36 7.26 5.34
N ALA A 182 -7.93 7.32 6.54
CA ALA A 182 -8.09 8.59 7.25
C ALA A 182 -6.72 9.26 7.52
N ALA A 183 -5.71 8.48 7.92
CA ALA A 183 -4.35 8.97 8.13
C ALA A 183 -3.76 9.55 6.84
N ARG A 184 -3.98 8.86 5.72
CA ARG A 184 -3.53 9.34 4.41
C ARG A 184 -4.18 10.67 4.05
N LEU A 185 -5.49 10.83 4.25
CA LEU A 185 -6.20 12.07 3.90
C LEU A 185 -5.75 13.27 4.74
N ARG A 186 -5.41 13.06 6.02
CA ARG A 186 -4.82 14.13 6.86
C ARG A 186 -3.54 14.72 6.26
N LEU A 187 -2.77 13.94 5.49
CA LEU A 187 -1.56 14.43 4.84
C LEU A 187 -1.83 15.36 3.65
N ASP A 188 -3.06 15.48 3.16
CA ASP A 188 -3.43 16.44 2.11
C ASP A 188 -4.00 17.75 2.67
N GLU A 189 -4.22 17.84 3.99
CA GLU A 189 -4.63 19.05 4.67
C GLU A 189 -3.48 20.08 4.76
N ASP A 190 -3.83 21.32 5.14
CA ASP A 190 -2.83 22.33 5.44
C ASP A 190 -1.90 21.88 6.56
N ARG A 191 -0.59 22.04 6.33
CA ARG A 191 0.45 21.53 7.24
C ARG A 191 0.43 22.22 8.58
N TRP A 192 0.15 23.52 8.62
CA TRP A 192 0.11 24.27 9.87
C TRP A 192 -1.06 23.77 10.74
N CYS A 193 -2.25 23.67 10.15
CA CYS A 193 -3.42 23.12 10.83
C CYS A 193 -3.19 21.69 11.34
N LEU A 194 -2.57 20.83 10.52
CA LEU A 194 -2.26 19.45 10.91
C LEU A 194 -1.37 19.41 12.17
N TRP A 195 -0.34 20.25 12.25
CA TRP A 195 0.58 20.25 13.39
C TRP A 195 -0.06 20.75 14.68
N THR A 196 -0.88 21.81 14.63
CA THR A 196 -1.62 22.28 15.80
C THR A 196 -2.55 21.20 16.35
N ARG A 197 -3.21 20.44 15.46
CA ARG A 197 -4.11 19.34 15.87
C ARG A 197 -3.33 18.17 16.47
N ILE A 198 -2.18 17.84 15.91
CA ILE A 198 -1.28 16.82 16.47
C ILE A 198 -0.81 17.21 17.87
N GLU A 199 -0.40 18.45 18.07
CA GLU A 199 0.00 18.95 19.39
C GLU A 199 -1.14 18.81 20.41
N ALA A 200 -2.36 19.22 20.05
CA ALA A 200 -3.54 19.05 20.90
C ALA A 200 -3.82 17.57 21.24
N ALA A 201 -3.72 16.67 20.24
CA ALA A 201 -3.91 15.24 20.45
C ALA A 201 -2.85 14.64 21.38
N LEU A 202 -1.60 15.09 21.29
CA LEU A 202 -0.52 14.64 22.18
C LEU A 202 -0.74 15.12 23.61
N VAL A 203 -1.12 16.38 23.83
CA VAL A 203 -1.46 16.90 25.17
C VAL A 203 -2.60 16.11 25.79
N ALA A 204 -3.66 15.84 25.02
CA ALA A 204 -4.77 15.01 25.49
C ALA A 204 -4.33 13.56 25.80
N GLY A 205 -3.45 13.00 24.97
CA GLY A 205 -2.88 11.67 25.18
C GLY A 205 -2.02 11.58 26.45
N GLU A 206 -1.20 12.58 26.74
CA GLU A 206 -0.38 12.66 27.97
C GLU A 206 -1.24 12.71 29.25
N ALA A 207 -2.47 13.24 29.16
CA ALA A 207 -3.44 13.26 30.26
C ALA A 207 -4.31 11.99 30.34
N SER A 208 -4.18 11.04 29.40
CA SER A 208 -5.04 9.85 29.32
C SER A 208 -4.92 8.95 30.55
N SER A 209 -6.03 8.37 30.99
CA SER A 209 -6.04 7.33 32.04
C SER A 209 -5.47 5.99 31.55
N ASP A 210 -5.51 5.74 30.24
CA ASP A 210 -4.87 4.57 29.62
C ASP A 210 -3.36 4.78 29.56
N ARG A 211 -2.62 3.94 30.29
CA ARG A 211 -1.16 4.00 30.37
C ARG A 211 -0.49 3.83 29.00
N ALA A 212 -0.99 2.94 28.15
CA ALA A 212 -0.38 2.70 26.84
C ALA A 212 -0.50 3.94 25.94
N VAL A 213 -1.67 4.60 25.98
CA VAL A 213 -1.88 5.87 25.27
C VAL A 213 -0.97 6.97 25.80
N ARG A 214 -0.87 7.07 27.13
CA ARG A 214 -0.03 8.07 27.80
C ARG A 214 1.44 7.91 27.42
N ASP A 215 1.96 6.69 27.54
CA ASP A 215 3.37 6.39 27.25
C ASP A 215 3.69 6.65 25.77
N ALA A 216 2.76 6.30 24.86
CA ALA A 216 2.90 6.59 23.44
C ALA A 216 2.88 8.10 23.14
N ALA A 217 1.97 8.85 23.77
CA ALA A 217 1.87 10.30 23.60
C ALA A 217 3.12 11.02 24.10
N ILE A 218 3.63 10.66 25.29
CA ILE A 218 4.89 11.20 25.83
C ILE A 218 6.06 10.92 24.88
N THR A 219 6.16 9.70 24.36
CA THR A 219 7.20 9.31 23.41
C THR A 219 7.13 10.13 22.13
N LEU A 220 5.94 10.23 21.54
CA LEU A 220 5.72 11.00 20.31
C LEU A 220 5.91 12.51 20.51
N ALA A 221 5.55 13.07 21.67
CA ALA A 221 5.74 14.49 21.97
C ALA A 221 7.23 14.87 22.04
N ARG A 222 8.07 14.00 22.60
CA ARG A 222 9.54 14.20 22.61
C ARG A 222 10.11 14.22 21.20
N GLU A 223 9.68 13.28 20.36
CA GLU A 223 10.09 13.22 18.97
C GLU A 223 9.59 14.43 18.18
N PHE A 224 8.32 14.82 18.36
CA PHE A 224 7.68 15.93 17.67
C PHE A 224 8.41 17.26 17.91
N ARG A 225 8.80 17.54 19.16
CA ARG A 225 9.55 18.77 19.52
C ARG A 225 10.90 18.92 18.83
N THR A 226 11.49 17.82 18.37
CA THR A 226 12.83 17.81 17.73
C THR A 226 12.76 17.56 16.22
N MET A 227 11.56 17.45 15.66
CA MET A 227 11.33 16.99 14.29
C MET A 227 11.32 18.15 13.29
N ILE A 228 12.07 18.00 12.18
CA ILE A 228 11.95 18.87 11.01
C ILE A 228 10.98 18.22 10.00
N PRO A 229 9.80 18.79 9.75
CA PRO A 229 8.69 18.06 9.10
C PRO A 229 8.82 17.83 7.59
N ARG A 230 9.76 18.49 6.89
CA ARG A 230 9.67 18.65 5.42
C ARG A 230 9.75 17.34 4.64
N ARG A 231 10.62 16.39 5.02
CA ARG A 231 10.84 15.13 4.26
C ARG A 231 10.12 13.91 4.87
N SER A 232 9.77 13.97 6.14
CA SER A 232 9.13 12.87 6.85
C SER A 232 7.69 12.62 6.36
N ILE A 233 6.98 13.71 6.00
CA ILE A 233 5.62 13.67 5.45
C ILE A 233 5.58 12.92 4.12
N GLU A 234 6.52 13.18 3.22
CA GLU A 234 6.51 12.56 1.88
C GLU A 234 6.71 11.04 1.98
N GLY A 235 7.64 10.61 2.84
CA GLY A 235 7.83 9.19 3.17
C GLY A 235 6.57 8.53 3.72
N ALA A 236 5.97 9.13 4.75
CA ALA A 236 4.73 8.62 5.34
C ALA A 236 3.59 8.55 4.31
N ARG A 237 3.48 9.57 3.44
CA ARG A 237 2.52 9.60 2.34
C ARG A 237 2.75 8.45 1.36
N ASN A 238 3.98 8.21 0.94
CA ASN A 238 4.31 7.12 0.03
C ASN A 238 4.01 5.75 0.63
N ILE A 239 4.28 5.55 1.92
CA ILE A 239 3.96 4.33 2.65
C ILE A 239 2.45 4.06 2.61
N LEU A 240 1.64 5.05 3.00
CA LEU A 240 0.18 4.92 3.01
C LEU A 240 -0.40 4.77 1.60
N ASP A 241 0.14 5.47 0.60
CA ASP A 241 -0.24 5.30 -0.81
C ASP A 241 -0.01 3.86 -1.28
N ALA A 242 1.17 3.30 -1.02
CA ALA A 242 1.50 1.94 -1.43
C ALA A 242 0.64 0.89 -0.71
N LEU A 243 0.40 1.09 0.57
CA LEU A 243 -0.46 0.23 1.39
C LEU A 243 -1.89 0.19 0.84
N LEU A 244 -2.49 1.36 0.58
CA LEU A 244 -3.86 1.46 0.09
C LEU A 244 -4.01 0.98 -1.36
N VAL A 245 -2.99 1.21 -2.21
CA VAL A 245 -2.97 0.65 -3.58
C VAL A 245 -2.94 -0.88 -3.55
N ALA A 246 -2.24 -1.50 -2.61
CA ALA A 246 -2.22 -2.97 -2.51
C ALA A 246 -3.62 -3.56 -2.25
N VAL A 247 -4.51 -2.80 -1.60
CA VAL A 247 -5.90 -3.21 -1.32
C VAL A 247 -6.83 -2.91 -2.50
N HIS A 248 -6.71 -1.72 -3.10
CA HIS A 248 -7.65 -1.25 -4.14
C HIS A 248 -7.20 -1.52 -5.58
N GLY A 249 -5.98 -2.03 -5.77
CA GLY A 249 -5.34 -2.13 -7.07
C GLY A 249 -4.77 -0.79 -7.57
N GLY A 250 -4.07 -0.85 -8.70
CA GLY A 250 -3.45 0.30 -9.36
C GLY A 250 -1.94 0.38 -9.16
N TYR A 251 -1.39 1.59 -9.26
CA TYR A 251 0.06 1.81 -9.36
C TYR A 251 0.65 2.38 -8.06
N PRO A 252 1.42 1.62 -7.27
CA PRO A 252 2.02 2.14 -6.03
C PRO A 252 3.16 3.12 -6.34
N PRO A 253 3.57 3.99 -5.40
CA PRO A 253 4.77 4.81 -5.57
C PRO A 253 5.99 3.98 -5.98
N GLY A 254 6.73 4.42 -7.00
CA GLY A 254 7.85 3.72 -7.61
C GLY A 254 7.45 2.87 -8.82
N ALA A 255 6.15 2.68 -9.08
CA ALA A 255 5.70 2.01 -10.29
C ALA A 255 6.05 2.81 -11.54
N ARG A 256 6.49 2.09 -12.57
CA ARG A 256 6.75 2.63 -13.90
C ARG A 256 5.48 2.56 -14.73
N VAL A 257 5.15 3.65 -15.40
CA VAL A 257 3.97 3.78 -16.24
C VAL A 257 4.32 4.50 -17.53
N ARG A 258 3.58 4.27 -18.61
CA ARG A 258 3.55 5.07 -19.82
C ARG A 258 2.33 5.99 -19.78
N ILE A 259 2.53 7.27 -20.09
CA ILE A 259 1.46 8.26 -20.17
C ILE A 259 0.73 8.08 -21.50
N LEU A 260 -0.58 7.88 -21.47
CA LEU A 260 -1.41 7.63 -22.66
C LEU A 260 -2.00 8.92 -23.26
N ALA A 261 -2.20 9.94 -22.44
CA ALA A 261 -2.85 11.18 -22.84
C ALA A 261 -2.27 12.40 -22.10
N GLY A 262 -2.46 13.59 -22.68
CA GLY A 262 -2.07 14.86 -22.08
C GLY A 262 -0.57 15.20 -22.20
N PRO A 263 -0.07 16.10 -21.33
CA PRO A 263 1.33 16.49 -21.34
C PRO A 263 2.25 15.29 -21.09
N GLY A 264 3.22 15.07 -21.98
CA GLY A 264 4.12 13.92 -21.88
C GLY A 264 3.52 12.60 -22.39
N LYS A 265 2.50 12.64 -23.27
CA LYS A 265 2.03 11.46 -24.01
C LYS A 265 3.20 10.62 -24.54
N ASP A 266 3.07 9.31 -24.39
CA ASP A 266 4.04 8.27 -24.74
C ASP A 266 5.35 8.29 -23.91
N ALA A 267 5.54 9.27 -23.02
CA ALA A 267 6.67 9.27 -22.10
C ALA A 267 6.49 8.22 -20.99
N THR A 268 7.60 7.62 -20.59
CA THR A 268 7.65 6.81 -19.38
C THR A 268 7.76 7.73 -18.16
N ALA A 269 7.08 7.37 -17.08
CA ALA A 269 7.06 8.10 -15.83
C ALA A 269 7.14 7.16 -14.62
N THR A 270 7.57 7.71 -13.50
CA THR A 270 7.48 7.07 -12.17
C THR A 270 6.30 7.63 -11.41
N VAL A 271 5.45 6.76 -10.86
CA VAL A 271 4.44 7.18 -9.88
C VAL A 271 5.13 7.61 -8.59
N VAL A 272 4.92 8.84 -8.16
CA VAL A 272 5.51 9.39 -6.92
C VAL A 272 4.49 9.56 -5.80
N GLY A 273 3.20 9.36 -6.09
CA GLY A 273 2.13 9.36 -5.10
C GLY A 273 0.75 9.15 -5.72
N ALA A 274 -0.24 8.93 -4.87
CA ALA A 274 -1.64 8.79 -5.24
C ALA A 274 -2.51 9.87 -4.58
N CYS A 275 -3.58 10.28 -5.27
CA CYS A 275 -4.60 11.16 -4.75
C CYS A 275 -5.85 10.34 -4.45
N TRP A 276 -6.43 10.55 -3.27
CA TRP A 276 -7.46 9.68 -2.72
C TRP A 276 -8.73 10.46 -2.38
N GLN A 277 -9.89 9.83 -2.60
CA GLN A 277 -11.18 10.29 -2.05
C GLN A 277 -11.41 9.68 -0.66
N HIS A 278 -12.59 9.76 -0.07
CA HIS A 278 -12.87 9.09 1.22
C HIS A 278 -12.91 7.56 1.09
N THR A 279 -13.39 7.05 -0.05
CA THR A 279 -13.55 5.61 -0.31
C THR A 279 -13.04 5.25 -1.70
N GLY A 280 -12.78 3.96 -1.93
CA GLY A 280 -12.47 3.43 -3.26
C GLY A 280 -11.02 3.64 -3.74
N PRO A 281 -10.77 3.32 -5.02
CA PRO A 281 -9.43 3.36 -5.61
C PRO A 281 -8.85 4.77 -5.71
N PRO A 282 -7.56 4.92 -6.07
CA PRO A 282 -6.97 6.23 -6.36
C PRO A 282 -7.77 7.00 -7.39
N ALA A 283 -8.09 8.25 -7.10
CA ALA A 283 -8.81 9.12 -8.05
C ALA A 283 -7.86 9.69 -9.11
N ARG A 284 -6.60 9.95 -8.73
CA ARG A 284 -5.54 10.45 -9.61
C ARG A 284 -4.19 9.98 -9.10
N TYR A 285 -3.18 10.08 -9.94
CA TYR A 285 -1.79 9.79 -9.59
C TYR A 285 -0.90 11.01 -9.81
N ARG A 286 0.06 11.20 -8.90
CA ARG A 286 1.17 12.13 -9.10
C ARG A 286 2.28 11.34 -9.75
N VAL A 287 2.67 11.73 -10.95
CA VAL A 287 3.73 11.06 -11.72
C VAL A 287 4.85 12.03 -12.05
N ARG A 288 6.09 11.54 -12.09
CA ARG A 288 7.24 12.28 -12.59
C ARG A 288 7.69 11.64 -13.91
N PRO A 289 7.46 12.30 -15.06
CA PRO A 289 7.98 11.84 -16.34
C PRO A 289 9.51 11.84 -16.32
N ASP A 290 10.14 10.90 -17.02
CA ASP A 290 11.63 10.83 -17.04
C ASP A 290 12.27 12.05 -17.69
N THR A 291 11.58 12.63 -18.67
CA THR A 291 12.05 13.75 -19.48
C THR A 291 11.71 15.11 -18.88
N LEU A 292 10.89 15.16 -17.83
CA LEU A 292 10.38 16.40 -17.25
C LEU A 292 10.65 16.45 -15.74
N THR A 293 11.09 17.60 -15.25
CA THR A 293 11.24 17.82 -13.79
C THR A 293 9.90 18.01 -13.08
N ALA A 294 8.88 18.47 -13.81
CA ALA A 294 7.56 18.76 -13.25
C ALA A 294 6.81 17.47 -12.88
N ILE A 295 6.10 17.50 -11.75
CA ILE A 295 5.14 16.46 -11.39
C ILE A 295 3.86 16.71 -12.16
N LEU A 296 3.37 15.69 -12.86
CA LEU A 296 2.06 15.69 -13.51
C LEU A 296 1.04 14.99 -12.61
N VAL A 297 -0.22 15.38 -12.75
CA VAL A 297 -1.35 14.71 -12.09
C VAL A 297 -2.24 14.09 -13.16
N LEU A 298 -2.31 12.77 -13.19
CA LEU A 298 -2.98 12.00 -14.24
C LEU A 298 -4.17 11.20 -13.68
N HIS A 299 -5.18 10.96 -14.51
CA HIS A 299 -6.23 9.99 -14.21
C HIS A 299 -5.66 8.56 -14.35
N PRO A 300 -6.17 7.55 -13.61
CA PRO A 300 -5.76 6.16 -13.80
C PRO A 300 -5.84 5.69 -15.26
N ASP A 301 -6.85 6.14 -16.00
CA ASP A 301 -7.07 5.76 -17.42
C ASP A 301 -6.07 6.40 -18.39
N ASP A 302 -5.33 7.43 -17.96
CA ASP A 302 -4.30 8.09 -18.75
C ASP A 302 -2.93 7.40 -18.62
N MET A 303 -2.88 6.21 -18.01
CA MET A 303 -1.66 5.49 -17.70
C MET A 303 -1.78 4.01 -18.06
N ALA A 304 -0.68 3.44 -18.57
CA ALA A 304 -0.55 1.99 -18.76
C ALA A 304 0.79 1.50 -18.19
N PRO A 305 0.93 0.20 -17.91
CA PRO A 305 2.25 -0.41 -17.72
C PRO A 305 3.14 -0.16 -18.98
N PRO A 306 4.46 0.04 -18.82
CA PRO A 306 5.35 0.37 -19.93
C PRO A 306 5.40 -0.72 -21.01
N ASP A 307 5.26 -1.99 -20.61
CA ASP A 307 5.38 -3.15 -21.50
C ASP A 307 4.08 -3.54 -22.19
N GLN A 308 2.99 -2.81 -21.95
CA GLN A 308 1.72 -3.11 -22.61
C GLN A 308 1.76 -2.55 -24.05
N PRO A 309 1.61 -3.38 -25.11
CA PRO A 309 1.56 -2.87 -26.48
C PRO A 309 0.41 -1.87 -26.59
N ALA A 310 0.64 -0.76 -27.30
CA ALA A 310 -0.42 0.21 -27.57
C ALA A 310 -1.59 -0.55 -28.20
N GLN A 311 -2.78 -0.45 -27.61
CA GLN A 311 -3.95 -1.05 -28.23
C GLN A 311 -4.12 -0.39 -29.60
N PRO A 312 -4.31 -1.17 -30.68
CA PRO A 312 -4.52 -0.60 -32.00
C PRO A 312 -5.74 0.31 -31.94
N GLU A 313 -5.59 1.55 -32.42
CA GLU A 313 -6.73 2.47 -32.52
C GLU A 313 -7.85 1.76 -33.29
N PRO A 314 -9.10 1.81 -32.80
CA PRO A 314 -10.22 1.24 -33.53
C PRO A 314 -10.28 1.95 -34.89
N ALA A 315 -10.12 1.16 -35.96
CA ALA A 315 -10.25 1.66 -37.31
C ALA A 315 -11.61 2.37 -37.42
N LEU A 316 -11.58 3.68 -37.68
CA LEU A 316 -12.76 4.47 -37.98
C LEU A 316 -13.46 3.83 -39.18
N ALA A 317 -14.64 3.27 -38.93
CA ALA A 317 -15.56 2.77 -39.95
C ALA A 317 -16.49 3.89 -40.42
#